data_AF-A0AAQ4FCJ5-F1
#
_entry.id   AF-A0AAQ4FCJ5-F1
#
_cell.length_a   1.000
_cell.length_b   1.000
_cell.length_c   1.000
_cell.angle_alpha   90.00
_cell.angle_beta   90.00
_cell.angle_gamma   90.00
#
_symmetry.space_group_name_H-M   'P 1'
#
loop_
_entity.id
_entity.type
_entity.pdbx_description
1 polymer ?
#
loop_
_entity_poly.entity_id
_entity_poly.type
_entity_poly.pdbx_seq_one_letter_code
_entity_poly.pdbx_strand_id
1 'polypeptide(L)'
;MVKLRRVTVAVLVVYVALTCYTAYVLVSRNYSSNPKDSVRKGSSRLSGARDRAEWNPWGEELSWSNTSRQAHTIEIWGKAAIGLYLWEHIFNGRLEQKGDGGWSYGFRKIGNLKFKFRTGPWIVPTTVPQDVTHVVLVLNGREPAKVATAQIWLDSLPNFRKLKGAAVVLLGDEACSGNTWLLPYLKSRGGRVSAAFIVYDSPLVDDKEIFQWPLGVATYRGFPKAPSSLLSSESQRPYPCNFVGTVYPGSSREELLRVLGDRGAPCYLNTRNEWRPLETKSSLESYLLALKLSDVTLNPAGKNPECYRIYEALEFGSLPVVEDRTLSPGCAPADDANGTFRLLKKHKAPLVYVKNWTQELMPILEKEVDMKPKGRVDRRQALVSWYTSFKRAMRDRFVRVLTDKFFSDEVNET
;
A
#
# COMPACT_ATOMS: atom_id res chain seq x y z
N MET A 1 -61.52 -12.75 -27.67
CA MET A 1 -60.63 -12.90 -26.50
C MET A 1 -59.80 -14.21 -26.57
N VAL A 2 -59.06 -14.45 -27.68
CA VAL A 2 -58.33 -15.73 -27.93
C VAL A 2 -56.84 -15.53 -28.28
N LYS A 3 -56.33 -14.28 -28.32
CA LYS A 3 -54.94 -14.01 -28.74
C LYS A 3 -53.92 -13.90 -27.60
N LEU A 4 -54.32 -13.68 -26.34
CA LEU A 4 -53.38 -13.54 -25.23
C LEU A 4 -52.85 -14.90 -24.72
N ARG A 5 -53.75 -15.89 -24.58
CA ARG A 5 -53.39 -17.22 -24.06
C ARG A 5 -52.38 -17.97 -24.93
N ARG A 6 -52.44 -17.82 -26.26
CA ARG A 6 -51.49 -18.44 -27.20
C ARG A 6 -50.10 -17.79 -27.12
N VAL A 7 -50.05 -16.47 -26.92
CA VAL A 7 -48.78 -15.74 -26.75
C VAL A 7 -48.14 -16.08 -25.40
N THR A 8 -48.91 -16.17 -24.32
CA THR A 8 -48.38 -16.57 -23.00
C THR A 8 -47.81 -17.99 -23.01
N VAL A 9 -48.49 -18.93 -23.68
CA VAL A 9 -47.98 -20.31 -23.83
C VAL A 9 -46.70 -20.33 -24.67
N ALA A 10 -46.63 -19.57 -25.77
CA ALA A 10 -45.42 -19.50 -26.59
C ALA A 10 -44.23 -18.92 -25.80
N VAL A 11 -44.43 -17.86 -25.03
CA VAL A 11 -43.38 -17.26 -24.18
C VAL A 11 -42.92 -18.24 -23.10
N LEU A 12 -43.86 -18.98 -22.49
CA LEU A 12 -43.53 -19.97 -21.45
C LEU A 12 -42.72 -21.14 -22.03
N VAL A 13 -43.06 -21.62 -23.23
CA VAL A 13 -42.30 -22.68 -23.92
C VAL A 13 -40.87 -22.21 -24.24
N VAL A 14 -40.71 -20.98 -24.75
CA VAL A 14 -39.39 -20.41 -25.04
C VAL A 14 -38.56 -20.24 -23.75
N TYR A 15 -39.19 -19.77 -22.67
CA TYR A 15 -38.54 -19.60 -21.38
C TYR A 15 -38.06 -20.94 -20.80
N VAL A 16 -38.89 -21.99 -20.85
CA VAL A 16 -38.53 -23.33 -20.40
C VAL A 16 -37.40 -23.91 -21.25
N ALA A 17 -37.44 -23.75 -22.57
CA ALA A 17 -36.37 -24.22 -23.46
C ALA A 17 -35.02 -23.53 -23.16
N LEU A 18 -35.01 -22.22 -22.95
CA LEU A 18 -33.81 -21.45 -22.57
C LEU A 18 -33.29 -21.86 -21.18
N THR A 19 -34.18 -22.11 -20.23
CA THR A 19 -33.81 -22.55 -18.88
C THR A 19 -33.20 -23.96 -18.90
N CYS A 20 -33.78 -24.89 -19.67
CA CYS A 20 -33.22 -26.22 -19.85
C CYS A 20 -31.87 -26.20 -20.59
N TYR A 21 -31.72 -25.34 -21.60
CA TYR A 21 -30.47 -25.19 -22.34
C TYR A 21 -29.34 -24.61 -21.45
N THR A 22 -29.64 -23.57 -20.66
CA THR A 22 -28.66 -22.98 -19.74
C THR A 22 -28.27 -23.95 -18.64
N ALA A 23 -29.21 -24.73 -18.10
CA ALA A 23 -28.91 -25.81 -17.16
C ALA A 23 -28.02 -26.89 -17.79
N TYR A 24 -28.30 -27.30 -19.03
CA TYR A 24 -27.47 -28.25 -19.77
C TYR A 24 -26.04 -27.72 -20.00
N VAL A 25 -25.87 -26.45 -20.38
CA VAL A 25 -24.55 -25.83 -20.58
C VAL A 25 -23.76 -25.75 -19.28
N LEU A 26 -24.42 -25.46 -18.15
CA LEU A 26 -23.76 -25.43 -16.84
C LEU A 26 -23.34 -26.82 -16.36
N VAL A 27 -24.20 -27.83 -16.55
CA VAL A 27 -23.89 -29.22 -16.17
C VAL A 27 -22.80 -29.82 -17.06
N SER A 28 -22.85 -29.59 -18.37
CA SER A 28 -21.85 -30.10 -19.32
C SER A 28 -20.48 -29.44 -19.15
N ARG A 29 -20.42 -28.15 -18.78
CA ARG A 29 -19.17 -27.48 -18.41
C ARG A 29 -18.58 -28.00 -17.11
N ASN A 30 -19.41 -28.35 -16.12
CA ASN A 30 -18.93 -28.93 -14.86
C ASN A 30 -18.55 -30.42 -14.96
N TYR A 31 -19.04 -31.14 -15.98
CA TYR A 31 -18.73 -32.56 -16.17
C TYR A 31 -17.41 -32.81 -16.93
N SER A 32 -16.87 -31.79 -17.62
CA SER A 32 -15.58 -31.90 -18.35
C SER A 32 -14.34 -31.59 -17.50
N SER A 33 -14.48 -31.38 -16.18
CA SER A 33 -13.35 -31.21 -15.29
C SER A 33 -13.22 -32.37 -14.31
N ASN A 34 -12.57 -33.45 -14.73
CA ASN A 34 -11.81 -34.27 -13.81
C ASN A 34 -10.49 -34.76 -14.44
N PRO A 35 -9.40 -34.87 -13.64
CA PRO A 35 -8.02 -34.93 -14.12
C PRO A 35 -7.51 -36.37 -14.23
N LYS A 36 -6.70 -36.64 -15.26
CA LYS A 36 -5.54 -37.55 -15.29
C LYS A 36 -5.17 -37.84 -16.75
N ASP A 37 -4.04 -37.31 -17.21
CA ASP A 37 -2.83 -38.10 -17.45
C ASP A 37 -1.80 -37.30 -18.26
N SER A 38 -0.58 -37.34 -17.74
CA SER A 38 0.66 -36.88 -18.35
C SER A 38 0.98 -37.63 -19.65
N VAL A 39 1.60 -36.98 -20.64
CA VAL A 39 2.83 -37.43 -21.30
C VAL A 39 3.35 -36.33 -22.26
N ARG A 40 4.67 -36.13 -22.19
CA ARG A 40 5.53 -35.31 -23.06
C ARG A 40 5.27 -35.53 -24.56
N LYS A 41 5.29 -34.44 -25.34
CA LYS A 41 6.05 -34.33 -26.62
C LYS A 41 6.12 -32.87 -27.08
N GLY A 42 7.29 -32.48 -27.55
CA GLY A 42 7.64 -31.10 -27.89
C GLY A 42 7.33 -30.68 -29.33
N SER A 43 7.54 -29.37 -29.53
CA SER A 43 7.79 -28.63 -30.78
C SER A 43 6.75 -28.73 -31.92
N SER A 44 6.03 -27.63 -32.17
CA SER A 44 6.25 -26.76 -33.34
C SER A 44 5.08 -25.78 -33.59
N ARG A 45 5.47 -24.51 -33.76
CA ARG A 45 4.93 -23.43 -34.62
C ARG A 45 3.43 -23.34 -34.99
N LEU A 46 2.93 -22.11 -34.74
CA LEU A 46 2.02 -21.28 -35.55
C LEU A 46 0.53 -21.66 -35.65
N SER A 47 -0.33 -20.92 -34.95
CA SER A 47 -1.35 -20.05 -35.58
C SER A 47 -2.13 -19.27 -34.51
N GLY A 48 -2.53 -18.05 -34.86
CA GLY A 48 -2.97 -17.03 -33.93
C GLY A 48 -4.32 -17.28 -33.28
N ALA A 49 -4.38 -16.93 -32.00
CA ALA A 49 -5.62 -16.60 -31.31
C ALA A 49 -5.33 -15.39 -30.41
N ARG A 50 -6.23 -14.41 -30.48
CA ARG A 50 -6.25 -13.20 -29.66
C ARG A 50 -6.35 -13.56 -28.18
N ASP A 51 -5.22 -13.75 -27.52
CA ASP A 51 -5.14 -13.68 -26.07
C ASP A 51 -4.88 -12.24 -25.66
N ARG A 52 -5.92 -11.65 -25.07
CA ARG A 52 -5.83 -10.47 -24.23
C ARG A 52 -5.06 -10.92 -22.98
N ALA A 53 -3.74 -11.07 -23.14
CA ALA A 53 -2.82 -11.37 -22.06
C ALA A 53 -3.07 -10.32 -20.98
N GLU A 54 -3.62 -10.78 -19.86
CA GLU A 54 -3.67 -10.05 -18.61
C GLU A 54 -2.23 -9.64 -18.31
N TRP A 55 -1.88 -8.42 -18.70
CA TRP A 55 -0.54 -7.89 -18.52
C TRP A 55 -0.22 -7.98 -17.04
N ASN A 56 0.74 -8.85 -16.72
CA ASN A 56 1.28 -8.99 -15.38
C ASN A 56 2.50 -8.07 -15.27
N PRO A 57 2.39 -6.88 -14.64
CA PRO A 57 3.53 -5.98 -14.42
C PRO A 57 4.70 -6.62 -13.65
N TRP A 58 4.49 -7.80 -13.08
CA TRP A 58 5.35 -8.49 -12.14
C TRP A 58 5.92 -9.77 -12.74
N GLY A 59 6.41 -9.66 -13.99
CA GLY A 59 7.03 -10.74 -14.76
C GLY A 59 7.83 -11.73 -13.91
N GLU A 60 7.67 -13.01 -14.27
CA GLU A 60 8.34 -14.23 -13.80
C GLU A 60 8.91 -14.17 -12.38
N GLU A 61 8.20 -14.85 -11.46
CA GLU A 61 8.66 -15.16 -10.11
C GLU A 61 10.13 -15.61 -10.16
N LEU A 62 11.00 -14.84 -9.51
CA LEU A 62 12.44 -15.12 -9.37
C LEU A 62 12.66 -16.60 -9.06
N SER A 63 13.14 -17.35 -10.04
CA SER A 63 13.47 -18.77 -9.94
C SER A 63 14.76 -18.95 -9.15
N TRP A 64 14.68 -18.78 -7.83
CA TRP A 64 15.71 -19.29 -6.93
C TRP A 64 15.47 -20.78 -6.70
N SER A 65 16.33 -21.59 -7.32
CA SER A 65 16.60 -23.02 -7.12
C SER A 65 15.47 -23.92 -6.60
N ASN A 66 15.07 -24.88 -7.44
CA ASN A 66 14.37 -26.10 -7.02
C ASN A 66 15.22 -26.89 -6.02
N THR A 67 15.05 -26.61 -4.74
CA THR A 67 15.35 -27.56 -3.67
C THR A 67 14.12 -27.61 -2.80
N SER A 68 13.60 -28.81 -2.55
CA SER A 68 12.38 -29.09 -1.80
C SER A 68 12.51 -28.76 -0.29
N ARG A 69 12.96 -27.55 0.06
CA ARG A 69 13.00 -27.08 1.44
C ARG A 69 11.58 -26.69 1.88
N GLN A 70 11.17 -27.19 3.03
CA GLN A 70 9.89 -26.90 3.66
C GLN A 70 9.76 -25.38 3.83
N ALA A 71 8.69 -24.77 3.31
CA ALA A 71 8.56 -23.32 3.33
C ALA A 71 8.47 -22.78 4.77
N HIS A 72 9.37 -21.86 5.15
CA HIS A 72 9.36 -21.25 6.48
C HIS A 72 8.11 -20.37 6.63
N THR A 73 7.39 -20.52 7.74
CA THR A 73 6.19 -19.74 8.00
C THR A 73 6.51 -18.53 8.87
N ILE A 74 6.06 -17.35 8.44
CA ILE A 74 6.11 -16.10 9.20
C ILE A 74 4.67 -15.61 9.39
N GLU A 75 4.28 -15.40 10.65
CA GLU A 75 3.00 -14.78 10.98
C GLU A 75 3.17 -13.25 11.04
N ILE A 76 2.20 -12.50 10.51
CA ILE A 76 2.15 -11.04 10.58
C ILE A 76 0.86 -10.66 11.29
N TRP A 77 0.97 -9.97 12.42
CA TRP A 77 -0.18 -9.57 13.24
C TRP A 77 -0.37 -8.05 13.18
N GLY A 78 -1.46 -7.64 12.52
CA GLY A 78 -1.82 -6.26 12.24
C GLY A 78 -2.63 -5.61 13.34
N LYS A 79 -2.04 -4.63 14.06
CA LYS A 79 -2.74 -3.80 15.07
C LYS A 79 -2.67 -2.30 14.79
N ALA A 80 -2.11 -1.91 13.63
CA ALA A 80 -2.10 -0.55 13.13
C ALA A 80 -2.56 -0.49 11.68
N ALA A 81 -3.08 0.67 11.27
CA ALA A 81 -3.60 0.92 9.93
C ALA A 81 -2.57 0.60 8.81
N ILE A 82 -1.29 0.83 9.08
CA ILE A 82 -0.19 0.52 8.14
C ILE A 82 -0.10 -0.98 7.79
N GLY A 83 -0.67 -1.87 8.61
CA GLY A 83 -0.71 -3.30 8.34
C GLY A 83 -1.50 -3.68 7.09
N LEU A 84 -2.59 -2.96 6.81
CA LEU A 84 -3.35 -3.17 5.58
C LEU A 84 -2.57 -2.69 4.36
N TYR A 85 -1.81 -1.59 4.46
CA TYR A 85 -0.93 -1.15 3.38
C TYR A 85 0.17 -2.19 3.10
N LEU A 86 0.86 -2.69 4.14
CA LEU A 86 1.83 -3.78 4.02
C LEU A 86 1.21 -4.99 3.31
N TRP A 87 0.04 -5.44 3.75
CA TRP A 87 -0.56 -6.64 3.20
C TRP A 87 -1.11 -6.43 1.79
N GLU A 88 -2.00 -5.47 1.61
CA GLU A 88 -2.74 -5.31 0.37
C GLU A 88 -1.87 -4.64 -0.69
N HIS A 89 -1.12 -3.59 -0.39
CA HIS A 89 -0.39 -2.81 -1.41
C HIS A 89 1.04 -3.30 -1.64
N ILE A 90 1.76 -3.72 -0.60
CA ILE A 90 3.15 -4.19 -0.75
C ILE A 90 3.20 -5.69 -1.11
N PHE A 91 2.42 -6.52 -0.40
CA PHE A 91 2.39 -7.98 -0.63
C PHE A 91 1.39 -8.41 -1.72
N ASN A 92 0.56 -7.48 -2.21
CA ASN A 92 -0.58 -7.79 -3.06
C ASN A 92 -1.48 -8.88 -2.45
N GLY A 93 -1.57 -8.92 -1.12
CA GLY A 93 -2.36 -9.84 -0.34
C GLY A 93 -3.86 -9.66 -0.56
N ARG A 94 -4.61 -10.76 -0.49
CA ARG A 94 -6.07 -10.74 -0.36
C ARG A 94 -6.43 -11.05 1.09
N LEU A 95 -7.53 -10.47 1.56
CA LEU A 95 -8.07 -10.71 2.88
C LEU A 95 -9.41 -11.42 2.78
N GLU A 96 -9.62 -12.33 3.71
CA GLU A 96 -10.89 -12.99 3.93
C GLU A 96 -11.33 -12.69 5.36
N GLN A 97 -12.61 -12.38 5.55
CA GLN A 97 -13.18 -12.16 6.87
C GLN A 97 -13.48 -13.49 7.57
N LYS A 98 -13.30 -13.52 8.90
CA LYS A 98 -13.61 -14.66 9.76
C LYS A 98 -14.25 -14.20 11.06
N GLY A 99 -14.97 -15.11 11.71
CA GLY A 99 -15.62 -14.87 13.00
C GLY A 99 -16.63 -13.73 12.93
N ASP A 100 -17.59 -13.83 12.00
CA ASP A 100 -18.64 -12.83 11.77
C ASP A 100 -18.10 -11.40 11.53
N GLY A 101 -16.91 -11.28 10.93
CA GLY A 101 -16.24 -10.01 10.67
C GLY A 101 -15.35 -9.51 11.81
N GLY A 102 -15.23 -10.25 12.91
CA GLY A 102 -14.38 -9.90 14.07
C GLY A 102 -12.87 -9.92 13.79
N TRP A 103 -12.43 -10.55 12.70
CA TRP A 103 -11.06 -10.47 12.20
C TRP A 103 -10.95 -10.83 10.72
N SER A 104 -9.80 -10.53 10.13
CA SER A 104 -9.47 -10.84 8.74
C SER A 104 -8.13 -11.54 8.66
N TYR A 105 -8.00 -12.40 7.66
CA TYR A 105 -6.80 -13.20 7.45
C TYR A 105 -6.42 -13.30 5.98
N GLY A 106 -5.14 -13.55 5.72
CA GLY A 106 -4.65 -13.78 4.37
C GLY A 106 -3.39 -14.63 4.35
N PHE A 107 -3.11 -15.23 3.20
CA PHE A 107 -1.89 -15.98 2.96
C PHE A 107 -1.20 -15.51 1.67
N ARG A 108 0.13 -15.39 1.71
CA ARG A 108 0.98 -15.13 0.55
C ARG A 108 2.29 -15.92 0.68
N LYS A 109 2.74 -16.48 -0.43
CA LYS A 109 4.06 -17.11 -0.56
C LYS A 109 4.96 -16.19 -1.37
N ILE A 110 6.17 -15.96 -0.91
CA ILE A 110 7.22 -15.22 -1.64
C ILE A 110 8.51 -16.03 -1.49
N GLY A 111 9.00 -16.60 -2.59
CA GLY A 111 10.12 -17.55 -2.56
C GLY A 111 9.82 -18.75 -1.66
N ASN A 112 10.73 -19.05 -0.72
CA ASN A 112 10.60 -20.11 0.28
C ASN A 112 9.83 -19.68 1.54
N LEU A 113 9.32 -18.45 1.62
CA LEU A 113 8.61 -17.94 2.80
C LEU A 113 7.10 -17.93 2.60
N LYS A 114 6.39 -18.42 3.62
CA LYS A 114 4.94 -18.45 3.76
C LYS A 114 4.51 -17.40 4.78
N PHE A 115 3.91 -16.32 4.31
CA PHE A 115 3.37 -15.25 5.14
C PHE A 115 1.90 -15.46 5.44
N LYS A 116 1.54 -15.48 6.73
CA LYS A 116 0.16 -15.52 7.22
C LYS A 116 -0.15 -14.20 7.90
N PHE A 117 -1.07 -13.43 7.33
CA PHE A 117 -1.45 -12.13 7.90
C PHE A 117 -2.77 -12.25 8.65
N ARG A 118 -2.86 -11.60 9.81
CA ARG A 118 -4.05 -11.54 10.65
C ARG A 118 -4.24 -10.13 11.17
N THR A 119 -5.45 -9.61 11.11
CA THR A 119 -5.78 -8.29 11.64
C THR A 119 -7.21 -8.26 12.16
N GLY A 120 -7.52 -7.34 13.07
CA GLY A 120 -8.86 -7.14 13.60
C GLY A 120 -8.92 -7.03 15.13
N PRO A 121 -10.10 -6.70 15.68
CA PRO A 121 -10.31 -6.59 17.12
C PRO A 121 -9.94 -7.85 17.90
N TRP A 122 -10.31 -9.04 17.39
CA TRP A 122 -10.09 -10.31 18.10
C TRP A 122 -8.67 -10.84 18.05
N ILE A 123 -7.78 -10.19 17.29
CA ILE A 123 -6.36 -10.51 17.28
C ILE A 123 -5.73 -9.84 18.50
N VAL A 124 -5.47 -10.64 19.54
CA VAL A 124 -4.83 -10.28 20.81
C VAL A 124 -3.82 -11.37 21.20
N PRO A 125 -2.86 -11.12 22.10
CA PRO A 125 -1.80 -12.09 22.42
C PRO A 125 -2.32 -13.48 22.85
N THR A 126 -3.50 -13.55 23.48
CA THR A 126 -4.10 -14.79 23.96
C THR A 126 -4.88 -15.57 22.90
N THR A 127 -5.23 -14.96 21.76
CA THR A 127 -6.06 -15.59 20.71
C THR A 127 -5.27 -15.95 19.45
N VAL A 128 -4.07 -15.39 19.28
CA VAL A 128 -3.16 -15.74 18.19
C VAL A 128 -2.58 -17.14 18.39
N PRO A 129 -2.10 -17.81 17.31
CA PRO A 129 -1.47 -19.12 17.44
C PRO A 129 -0.27 -19.07 18.41
N GLN A 130 -0.20 -20.03 19.32
CA GLN A 130 0.81 -20.06 20.39
C GLN A 130 2.08 -20.82 19.99
N ASP A 131 2.02 -21.61 18.93
CA ASP A 131 3.12 -22.44 18.40
C ASP A 131 3.94 -21.74 17.31
N VAL A 132 3.83 -20.42 17.20
CA VAL A 132 4.55 -19.63 16.19
C VAL A 132 6.06 -19.61 16.43
N THR A 133 6.82 -19.66 15.33
CA THR A 133 8.28 -19.59 15.35
C THR A 133 8.80 -18.21 14.94
N HIS A 134 8.13 -17.54 14.01
CA HIS A 134 8.52 -16.23 13.50
C HIS A 134 7.32 -15.31 13.38
N VAL A 135 7.46 -14.10 13.91
CA VAL A 135 6.37 -13.12 13.92
C VAL A 135 6.83 -11.73 13.49
N VAL A 136 5.96 -11.03 12.78
CA VAL A 136 6.05 -9.59 12.55
C VAL A 136 4.85 -8.91 13.20
N LEU A 137 5.10 -8.02 14.16
CA LEU A 137 4.07 -7.22 14.79
C LEU A 137 3.92 -5.89 14.03
N VAL A 138 2.71 -5.53 13.62
CA VAL A 138 2.44 -4.20 13.05
C VAL A 138 1.75 -3.33 14.09
N LEU A 139 2.50 -2.38 14.64
CA LEU A 139 2.14 -1.64 15.86
C LEU A 139 1.97 -0.14 15.59
N ASN A 140 1.29 0.55 16.51
CA ASN A 140 1.05 1.98 16.44
C ASN A 140 1.80 2.67 17.59
N GLY A 141 2.81 3.46 17.25
CA GLY A 141 3.65 4.22 18.17
C GLY A 141 3.44 5.73 18.09
N ARG A 142 2.31 6.19 17.52
CA ARG A 142 2.09 7.61 17.24
C ARG A 142 1.79 8.46 18.48
N GLU A 143 1.14 7.88 19.49
CA GLU A 143 0.70 8.61 20.69
C GLU A 143 0.74 7.70 21.94
N PRO A 144 0.82 8.25 23.16
CA PRO A 144 1.08 7.48 24.38
C PRO A 144 0.12 6.30 24.62
N ALA A 145 -1.19 6.48 24.38
CA ALA A 145 -2.15 5.39 24.55
C ALA A 145 -1.95 4.23 23.56
N LYS A 146 -1.48 4.54 22.35
CA LYS A 146 -1.16 3.52 21.32
C LYS A 146 0.17 2.84 21.64
N VAL A 147 1.15 3.58 22.15
CA VAL A 147 2.41 3.04 22.67
C VAL A 147 2.14 2.03 23.79
N ALA A 148 1.30 2.36 24.78
CA ALA A 148 0.94 1.42 25.84
C ALA A 148 0.33 0.12 25.29
N THR A 149 -0.55 0.23 24.28
CA THR A 149 -1.13 -0.94 23.60
C THR A 149 -0.07 -1.74 22.83
N ALA A 150 0.91 -1.08 22.21
CA ALA A 150 2.00 -1.71 21.50
C ALA A 150 2.96 -2.46 22.45
N GLN A 151 3.24 -1.89 23.62
CA GLN A 151 4.08 -2.52 24.65
C GLN A 151 3.47 -3.83 25.14
N ILE A 152 2.15 -3.91 25.35
CA ILE A 152 1.47 -5.17 25.71
C ILE A 152 1.80 -6.31 24.73
N TRP A 153 1.91 -6.02 23.44
CA TRP A 153 2.30 -7.03 22.45
C TRP A 153 3.77 -7.43 22.58
N LEU A 154 4.67 -6.47 22.76
CA LEU A 154 6.10 -6.73 22.89
C LEU A 154 6.43 -7.47 24.19
N ASP A 155 5.79 -7.08 25.30
CA ASP A 155 5.90 -7.72 26.62
C ASP A 155 5.36 -9.14 26.60
N SER A 156 4.46 -9.48 25.66
CA SER A 156 3.93 -10.84 25.49
C SER A 156 4.86 -11.79 24.74
N LEU A 157 5.86 -11.28 23.99
CA LEU A 157 6.74 -12.11 23.15
C LEU A 157 7.45 -13.25 23.92
N PRO A 158 7.94 -13.06 25.15
CA PRO A 158 8.54 -14.13 25.94
C PRO A 158 7.61 -15.31 26.25
N ASN A 159 6.29 -15.13 26.19
CA ASN A 159 5.32 -16.19 26.49
C ASN A 159 5.20 -17.21 25.34
N PHE A 160 5.64 -16.87 24.14
CA PHE A 160 5.61 -17.76 22.98
C PHE A 160 6.83 -18.68 22.97
N ARG A 161 6.72 -19.86 23.60
CA ARG A 161 7.84 -20.78 23.83
C ARG A 161 8.60 -21.24 22.57
N LYS A 162 7.94 -21.27 21.42
CA LYS A 162 8.55 -21.69 20.14
C LYS A 162 9.11 -20.52 19.33
N LEU A 163 8.96 -19.28 19.80
CA LEU A 163 9.37 -18.09 19.09
C LEU A 163 10.89 -17.99 18.98
N LYS A 164 11.37 -18.03 17.74
CA LYS A 164 12.79 -17.89 17.35
C LYS A 164 13.12 -16.47 16.88
N GLY A 165 12.19 -15.80 16.19
CA GLY A 165 12.41 -14.45 15.66
C GLY A 165 11.18 -13.57 15.71
N ALA A 166 11.37 -12.31 16.11
CA ALA A 166 10.35 -11.27 16.03
C ALA A 166 10.86 -10.04 15.29
N ALA A 167 9.99 -9.38 14.55
CA ALA A 167 10.23 -8.09 13.93
C ALA A 167 9.02 -7.16 14.13
N VAL A 168 9.22 -5.86 13.95
CA VAL A 168 8.18 -4.84 14.13
C VAL A 168 8.04 -3.99 12.88
N VAL A 169 6.82 -3.68 12.47
CA VAL A 169 6.49 -2.56 11.58
C VAL A 169 5.75 -1.53 12.41
N LEU A 170 6.33 -0.35 12.62
CA LEU A 170 5.82 0.67 13.51
C LEU A 170 5.29 1.85 12.72
N LEU A 171 4.01 2.18 12.91
CA LEU A 171 3.51 3.52 12.59
C LEU A 171 4.09 4.48 13.64
N GLY A 172 5.12 5.24 13.25
CA GLY A 172 5.90 6.07 14.17
C GLY A 172 5.21 7.35 14.63
N ASP A 173 5.93 8.07 15.49
CA ASP A 173 5.58 9.42 15.95
C ASP A 173 5.82 10.44 14.83
N GLU A 174 4.80 11.25 14.54
CA GLU A 174 4.85 12.31 13.52
C GLU A 174 5.85 13.43 13.89
N ALA A 175 6.20 13.58 15.17
CA ALA A 175 7.22 14.52 15.63
C ALA A 175 8.65 13.95 15.65
N CYS A 176 8.82 12.69 15.21
CA CYS A 176 10.09 11.97 15.10
C CYS A 176 10.88 11.78 16.42
N SER A 177 10.26 12.04 17.57
CA SER A 177 10.95 12.09 18.88
C SER A 177 10.50 11.00 19.86
N GLY A 178 9.29 10.48 19.68
CA GLY A 178 8.60 9.66 20.67
C GLY A 178 8.73 8.15 20.51
N ASN A 179 9.71 7.62 19.77
CA ASN A 179 9.81 6.16 19.52
C ASN A 179 11.01 5.47 20.19
N THR A 180 11.74 6.16 21.07
CA THR A 180 12.85 5.59 21.85
C THR A 180 12.42 4.47 22.80
N TRP A 181 11.13 4.40 23.17
CA TRP A 181 10.55 3.30 23.97
C TRP A 181 10.65 1.93 23.30
N LEU A 182 10.88 1.86 21.97
CA LEU A 182 11.10 0.60 21.26
C LEU A 182 12.48 0.00 21.59
N LEU A 183 13.46 0.83 21.96
CA LEU A 183 14.86 0.43 22.11
C LEU A 183 15.08 -0.76 23.06
N PRO A 184 14.47 -0.84 24.25
CA PRO A 184 14.66 -1.98 25.16
C PRO A 184 14.19 -3.33 24.58
N TYR A 185 13.31 -3.31 23.57
CA TYR A 185 12.78 -4.53 22.94
C TYR A 185 13.67 -5.07 21.81
N LEU A 186 14.67 -4.29 21.38
CA LEU A 186 15.58 -4.67 20.31
C LEU A 186 16.60 -5.72 20.77
N LYS A 187 16.99 -6.62 19.85
CA LYS A 187 17.92 -7.72 20.13
C LYS A 187 19.29 -7.19 20.55
N SER A 188 19.76 -6.08 19.97
CA SER A 188 20.99 -5.40 20.38
C SER A 188 20.99 -4.91 21.84
N ARG A 189 19.81 -4.80 22.47
CA ARG A 189 19.62 -4.34 23.86
C ARG A 189 19.02 -5.41 24.78
N GLY A 190 19.11 -6.68 24.39
CA GLY A 190 18.63 -7.81 25.18
C GLY A 190 17.16 -8.16 24.99
N GLY A 191 16.45 -7.48 24.09
CA GLY A 191 15.07 -7.79 23.74
C GLY A 191 14.92 -8.89 22.67
N ARG A 192 13.69 -9.10 22.19
CA ARG A 192 13.33 -10.17 21.24
C ARG A 192 13.18 -9.71 19.79
N VAL A 193 13.17 -8.40 19.53
CA VAL A 193 12.93 -7.83 18.20
C VAL A 193 14.25 -7.73 17.43
N SER A 194 14.41 -8.57 16.40
CA SER A 194 15.62 -8.61 15.55
C SER A 194 15.67 -7.52 14.47
N ALA A 195 14.53 -6.92 14.14
CA ALA A 195 14.42 -5.83 13.18
C ALA A 195 13.16 -4.98 13.41
N ALA A 196 13.27 -3.69 13.19
CA ALA A 196 12.15 -2.75 13.20
C ALA A 196 12.09 -1.94 11.90
N PHE A 197 10.89 -1.75 11.36
CA PHE A 197 10.59 -0.92 10.20
C PHE A 197 9.72 0.24 10.67
N ILE A 198 10.25 1.46 10.72
CA ILE A 198 9.57 2.62 11.31
C ILE A 198 9.09 3.56 10.22
N VAL A 199 7.82 3.97 10.29
CA VAL A 199 7.23 5.01 9.45
C VAL A 199 7.57 6.39 10.00
N TYR A 200 7.73 7.36 9.09
CA TYR A 200 8.28 8.70 9.32
C TYR A 200 9.76 8.70 9.63
N ASP A 201 10.38 9.83 9.31
CA ASP A 201 11.77 10.08 9.62
C ASP A 201 12.05 9.86 11.12
N SER A 202 13.21 9.30 11.43
CA SER A 202 13.60 9.01 12.82
C SER A 202 15.13 8.93 12.95
N PRO A 203 15.71 9.53 14.00
CA PRO A 203 17.14 9.38 14.29
C PRO A 203 17.52 7.94 14.67
N LEU A 204 16.53 7.08 14.95
CA LEU A 204 16.77 5.68 15.30
C LEU A 204 17.16 4.81 14.10
N VAL A 205 16.86 5.23 12.87
CA VAL A 205 17.16 4.43 11.67
C VAL A 205 18.67 4.30 11.50
N ASP A 206 19.16 3.08 11.53
CA ASP A 206 20.57 2.72 11.38
C ASP A 206 20.85 1.82 10.18
N ASP A 207 19.80 1.43 9.44
CA ASP A 207 19.84 0.47 8.32
C ASP A 207 20.49 -0.88 8.70
N LYS A 208 20.52 -1.24 9.99
CA LYS A 208 21.06 -2.50 10.53
C LYS A 208 20.03 -3.27 11.35
N GLU A 209 19.41 -2.62 12.32
CA GLU A 209 18.35 -3.16 13.17
C GLU A 209 17.05 -2.35 13.00
N ILE A 210 17.16 -1.06 12.72
CA ILE A 210 16.04 -0.15 12.51
C ILE A 210 16.12 0.42 11.10
N PHE A 211 15.06 0.18 10.34
CA PHE A 211 14.94 0.53 8.93
C PHE A 211 13.80 1.52 8.71
N GLN A 212 13.96 2.46 7.79
CA GLN A 212 12.88 3.33 7.37
C GLN A 212 11.82 2.56 6.55
N TRP A 213 10.54 2.81 6.84
CA TRP A 213 9.38 2.28 6.12
C TRP A 213 8.53 3.43 5.55
N PRO A 214 7.91 3.29 4.36
CA PRO A 214 7.02 4.31 3.83
C PRO A 214 5.68 4.31 4.57
N LEU A 215 5.07 5.50 4.71
CA LEU A 215 3.71 5.62 5.23
C LEU A 215 2.66 4.97 4.31
N GLY A 216 2.87 5.03 2.99
CA GLY A 216 1.95 4.45 2.03
C GLY A 216 0.61 5.20 1.92
N VAL A 217 -0.42 4.52 1.40
CA VAL A 217 -1.76 5.08 1.21
C VAL A 217 -2.66 4.83 2.43
N ALA A 218 -3.70 5.63 2.63
CA ALA A 218 -4.62 5.49 3.76
C ALA A 218 -5.61 4.33 3.57
N THR A 219 -5.13 3.08 3.59
CA THR A 219 -5.98 1.87 3.44
C THR A 219 -7.09 1.76 4.48
N TYR A 220 -6.89 2.28 5.69
CA TYR A 220 -7.92 2.34 6.73
C TYR A 220 -9.12 3.24 6.36
N ARG A 221 -8.98 4.09 5.32
CA ARG A 221 -10.06 4.89 4.72
C ARG A 221 -10.62 4.27 3.44
N GLY A 222 -10.23 3.04 3.13
CA GLY A 222 -10.65 2.34 1.92
C GLY A 222 -9.96 2.82 0.64
N PHE A 223 -8.78 3.45 0.74
CA PHE A 223 -8.05 3.89 -0.44
C PHE A 223 -7.67 2.69 -1.33
N PRO A 224 -8.08 2.68 -2.62
CA PRO A 224 -7.90 1.52 -3.49
C PRO A 224 -6.53 1.51 -4.17
N LYS A 225 -6.20 0.37 -4.79
CA LYS A 225 -5.16 0.34 -5.82
C LYS A 225 -5.67 1.00 -7.08
N ALA A 226 -4.79 1.68 -7.80
CA ALA A 226 -5.15 2.25 -9.08
C ALA A 226 -5.51 1.14 -10.09
N PRO A 227 -6.58 1.30 -10.87
CA PRO A 227 -6.92 0.34 -11.91
C PRO A 227 -5.89 0.39 -13.04
N SER A 228 -5.58 -0.76 -13.65
CA SER A 228 -4.63 -0.85 -14.77
C SER A 228 -5.00 0.07 -15.96
N SER A 229 -6.29 0.38 -16.12
CA SER A 229 -6.80 1.30 -17.15
C SER A 229 -6.37 2.76 -16.96
N LEU A 230 -5.93 3.14 -15.76
CA LEU A 230 -5.39 4.48 -15.49
C LEU A 230 -4.06 4.69 -16.23
N LEU A 231 -3.26 3.63 -16.37
CA LEU A 231 -1.96 3.66 -17.06
C LEU A 231 -2.11 3.85 -18.58
N SER A 232 -3.20 3.34 -19.15
CA SER A 232 -3.48 3.39 -20.59
C SER A 232 -4.24 4.65 -21.03
N SER A 233 -4.58 5.55 -20.10
CA SER A 233 -5.43 6.69 -20.41
C SER A 233 -4.60 7.87 -20.92
N GLU A 234 -4.69 8.12 -22.24
CA GLU A 234 -4.12 9.29 -22.91
C GLU A 234 -4.96 10.56 -22.73
N SER A 235 -6.07 10.49 -22.00
CA SER A 235 -6.95 11.65 -21.83
C SER A 235 -6.24 12.77 -21.09
N GLN A 236 -6.42 14.00 -21.60
CA GLN A 236 -6.04 15.21 -20.91
C GLN A 236 -6.81 15.33 -19.60
N ARG A 237 -6.12 15.81 -18.57
CA ARG A 237 -6.70 16.06 -17.26
C ARG A 237 -7.21 17.51 -17.23
N PRO A 238 -8.46 17.75 -16.77
CA PRO A 238 -9.04 19.09 -16.77
C PRO A 238 -8.41 20.03 -15.73
N TYR A 239 -7.79 19.49 -14.68
CA TYR A 239 -7.18 20.31 -13.63
C TYR A 239 -5.65 20.23 -13.69
N PRO A 240 -4.92 21.36 -13.71
CA PRO A 240 -3.47 21.35 -13.57
C PRO A 240 -3.04 20.87 -12.18
N CYS A 241 -3.85 21.10 -11.14
CA CYS A 241 -3.50 20.81 -9.76
C CYS A 241 -4.73 20.47 -8.90
N ASN A 242 -4.49 19.79 -7.77
CA ASN A 242 -5.47 19.66 -6.69
C ASN A 242 -4.86 19.78 -5.30
N PHE A 243 -5.70 20.15 -4.33
CA PHE A 243 -5.45 19.99 -2.91
C PHE A 243 -6.72 19.56 -2.19
N VAL A 244 -6.67 18.40 -1.54
CA VAL A 244 -7.76 17.87 -0.72
C VAL A 244 -7.26 17.54 0.68
N GLY A 245 -7.80 18.19 1.72
CA GLY A 245 -7.45 17.84 3.09
C GLY A 245 -7.84 18.86 4.17
N THR A 246 -7.52 18.51 5.40
CA THR A 246 -7.78 19.36 6.57
C THR A 246 -6.77 20.51 6.65
N VAL A 247 -7.23 21.73 6.88
CA VAL A 247 -6.38 22.90 7.09
C VAL A 247 -6.21 23.10 8.58
N TYR A 248 -5.00 22.84 9.09
CA TYR A 248 -4.71 23.05 10.51
C TYR A 248 -4.25 24.48 10.74
N PRO A 249 -4.70 25.14 11.82
CA PRO A 249 -4.20 26.46 12.19
C PRO A 249 -2.67 26.46 12.35
N GLY A 250 -2.00 27.47 11.82
CA GLY A 250 -0.54 27.62 11.88
C GLY A 250 0.24 26.64 11.01
N SER A 251 -0.43 25.93 10.09
CA SER A 251 0.24 25.00 9.17
C SER A 251 0.49 25.64 7.81
N SER A 252 1.45 25.10 7.06
CA SER A 252 1.73 25.56 5.69
C SER A 252 0.55 25.38 4.72
N ARG A 253 -0.51 24.68 5.14
CA ARG A 253 -1.74 24.54 4.37
C ARG A 253 -2.48 25.87 4.24
N GLU A 254 -2.41 26.73 5.25
CA GLU A 254 -2.99 28.08 5.20
C GLU A 254 -2.22 28.95 4.20
N GLU A 255 -0.88 28.89 4.23
CA GLU A 255 -0.03 29.58 3.27
C GLU A 255 -0.37 29.17 1.83
N LEU A 256 -0.45 27.86 1.57
CA LEU A 256 -0.78 27.36 0.23
C LEU A 256 -2.13 27.90 -0.26
N LEU A 257 -3.17 27.84 0.58
CA LEU A 257 -4.51 28.26 0.18
C LEU A 257 -4.59 29.76 -0.09
N ARG A 258 -3.87 30.57 0.69
CA ARG A 258 -3.75 32.01 0.44
C ARG A 258 -3.12 32.27 -0.93
N VAL A 259 -2.00 31.62 -1.24
CA VAL A 259 -1.31 31.79 -2.54
C VAL A 259 -2.20 31.39 -3.72
N LEU A 260 -2.94 30.29 -3.57
CA LEU A 260 -3.88 29.81 -4.61
C LEU A 260 -5.06 30.78 -4.80
N GLY A 261 -5.60 31.33 -3.71
CA GLY A 261 -6.71 32.28 -3.72
C GLY A 261 -6.32 33.63 -4.32
N ASP A 262 -5.24 34.23 -3.84
CA ASP A 262 -4.76 35.55 -4.25
C ASP A 262 -4.42 35.60 -5.75
N ARG A 263 -4.01 34.47 -6.32
CA ARG A 263 -3.57 34.37 -7.71
C ARG A 263 -4.58 33.71 -8.66
N GLY A 264 -5.75 33.32 -8.15
CA GLY A 264 -6.81 32.68 -8.95
C GLY A 264 -6.35 31.38 -9.63
N ALA A 265 -5.51 30.59 -8.96
CA ALA A 265 -4.92 29.40 -9.57
C ALA A 265 -6.01 28.34 -9.87
N PRO A 266 -6.03 27.73 -11.08
CA PRO A 266 -7.07 26.80 -11.51
C PRO A 266 -6.92 25.39 -10.90
N CYS A 267 -6.76 25.28 -9.58
CA CYS A 267 -6.68 24.00 -8.88
C CYS A 267 -8.07 23.52 -8.41
N TYR A 268 -8.27 22.21 -8.40
CA TYR A 268 -9.38 21.63 -7.65
C TYR A 268 -9.08 21.66 -6.15
N LEU A 269 -9.91 22.37 -5.37
CA LEU A 269 -9.75 22.51 -3.93
C LEU A 269 -10.94 21.91 -3.19
N ASN A 270 -10.66 21.02 -2.22
CA ASN A 270 -11.67 20.51 -1.31
C ASN A 270 -11.07 20.41 0.11
N THR A 271 -11.36 21.41 0.92
CA THR A 271 -10.76 21.58 2.23
C THR A 271 -11.76 21.40 3.34
N ARG A 272 -11.26 21.08 4.53
CA ARG A 272 -12.07 21.01 5.76
C ARG A 272 -11.30 21.60 6.92
N ASN A 273 -12.02 22.17 7.89
CA ASN A 273 -11.40 22.75 9.07
C ASN A 273 -11.07 21.69 10.12
N GLU A 274 -11.80 20.58 10.11
CA GLU A 274 -11.65 19.51 11.10
C GLU A 274 -11.19 18.19 10.46
N TRP A 275 -10.41 17.43 11.22
CA TRP A 275 -9.98 16.09 10.80
C TRP A 275 -11.05 15.06 11.13
N ARG A 276 -11.33 14.16 10.19
CA ARG A 276 -12.25 13.03 10.36
C ARG A 276 -11.52 11.70 10.14
N PRO A 277 -11.78 10.67 10.95
CA PRO A 277 -11.07 9.40 10.83
C PRO A 277 -11.42 8.66 9.54
N LEU A 278 -12.72 8.58 9.21
CA LEU A 278 -13.25 7.84 8.08
C LEU A 278 -13.78 8.81 7.02
N GLU A 279 -13.67 8.39 5.75
CA GLU A 279 -14.31 9.08 4.63
C GLU A 279 -15.68 8.43 4.36
N THR A 280 -16.67 9.23 3.95
CA THR A 280 -17.89 8.70 3.34
C THR A 280 -17.59 8.21 1.93
N LYS A 281 -18.44 7.32 1.38
CA LYS A 281 -18.32 6.84 -0.01
C LYS A 281 -18.17 8.00 -1.00
N SER A 282 -19.03 9.02 -0.88
CA SER A 282 -18.99 10.21 -1.75
C SER A 282 -17.70 11.02 -1.60
N SER A 283 -17.24 11.24 -0.37
CA SER A 283 -15.97 11.98 -0.15
C SER A 283 -14.74 11.23 -0.67
N LEU A 284 -14.73 9.89 -0.54
CA LEU A 284 -13.67 9.05 -1.10
C LEU A 284 -13.72 9.11 -2.63
N GLU A 285 -14.88 8.91 -3.25
CA GLU A 285 -15.04 9.00 -4.71
C GLU A 285 -14.61 10.35 -5.26
N SER A 286 -15.01 11.44 -4.60
CA SER A 286 -14.59 12.81 -4.95
C SER A 286 -13.06 12.97 -4.86
N TYR A 287 -12.44 12.43 -3.81
CA TYR A 287 -10.99 12.48 -3.66
C TYR A 287 -10.25 11.67 -4.74
N LEU A 288 -10.73 10.46 -5.06
CA LEU A 288 -10.16 9.65 -6.14
C LEU A 288 -10.30 10.34 -7.49
N LEU A 289 -11.41 11.04 -7.74
CA LEU A 289 -11.58 11.85 -8.94
C LEU A 289 -10.61 13.02 -8.97
N ALA A 290 -10.36 13.70 -7.85
CA ALA A 290 -9.37 14.78 -7.78
C ALA A 290 -7.98 14.28 -8.20
N LEU A 291 -7.53 13.13 -7.68
CA LEU A 291 -6.25 12.52 -8.06
C LEU A 291 -6.23 12.08 -9.53
N LYS A 292 -7.32 11.47 -10.01
CA LYS A 292 -7.45 10.97 -11.39
C LYS A 292 -7.49 12.09 -12.43
N LEU A 293 -8.08 13.23 -12.09
CA LEU A 293 -8.37 14.34 -13.01
C LEU A 293 -7.40 15.52 -12.88
N SER A 294 -6.39 15.43 -12.02
CA SER A 294 -5.40 16.51 -11.84
C SER A 294 -3.98 16.09 -12.19
N ASP A 295 -3.25 16.91 -12.93
CA ASP A 295 -1.87 16.61 -13.33
C ASP A 295 -0.91 16.64 -12.12
N VAL A 296 -1.10 17.59 -11.21
CA VAL A 296 -0.35 17.75 -9.95
C VAL A 296 -1.24 17.56 -8.73
N THR A 297 -0.66 17.03 -7.65
CA THR A 297 -1.25 17.05 -6.31
C THR A 297 -0.33 17.82 -5.37
N LEU A 298 -0.88 18.82 -4.68
CA LEU A 298 -0.16 19.67 -3.75
C LEU A 298 -0.15 19.03 -2.35
N ASN A 299 1.04 18.91 -1.75
CA ASN A 299 1.25 18.25 -0.46
C ASN A 299 1.95 19.19 0.54
N PRO A 300 1.30 20.32 0.92
CA PRO A 300 1.80 21.17 2.00
C PRO A 300 1.82 20.38 3.31
N ALA A 301 2.86 20.65 4.08
CA ALA A 301 3.14 19.95 5.32
C ALA A 301 2.00 20.22 6.33
N GLY A 302 1.59 19.17 7.03
CA GLY A 302 0.61 19.23 8.11
C GLY A 302 1.31 19.09 9.45
N LYS A 303 1.00 18.01 10.18
CA LYS A 303 1.75 17.61 11.38
C LYS A 303 3.13 17.00 11.05
N ASN A 304 3.24 16.35 9.89
CA ASN A 304 4.48 15.85 9.32
C ASN A 304 4.51 16.20 7.82
N PRO A 305 5.70 16.40 7.21
CA PRO A 305 5.83 16.60 5.77
C PRO A 305 5.42 15.37 4.95
N GLU A 306 5.73 14.16 5.44
CA GLU A 306 5.27 12.91 4.85
C GLU A 306 3.81 12.66 5.21
N CYS A 307 2.97 12.50 4.19
CA CYS A 307 1.54 12.24 4.38
C CYS A 307 1.01 11.28 3.32
N TYR A 308 -0.13 10.65 3.62
CA TYR A 308 -0.78 9.67 2.75
C TYR A 308 -0.99 10.19 1.32
N ARG A 309 -1.31 11.49 1.18
CA ARG A 309 -1.59 12.14 -0.10
C ARG A 309 -0.46 11.98 -1.12
N ILE A 310 0.79 11.95 -0.66
CA ILE A 310 1.96 11.77 -1.54
C ILE A 310 1.88 10.41 -2.26
N TYR A 311 1.66 9.34 -1.49
CA TYR A 311 1.57 7.98 -1.99
C TYR A 311 0.29 7.73 -2.79
N GLU A 312 -0.80 8.39 -2.41
CA GLU A 312 -2.09 8.31 -3.09
C GLU A 312 -2.02 8.99 -4.48
N ALA A 313 -1.34 10.13 -4.56
CA ALA A 313 -1.05 10.82 -5.80
C ALA A 313 -0.13 9.99 -6.71
N LEU A 314 0.91 9.35 -6.16
CA LEU A 314 1.77 8.43 -6.90
C LEU A 314 1.00 7.21 -7.45
N GLU A 315 0.09 6.63 -6.67
CA GLU A 315 -0.77 5.52 -7.11
C GLU A 315 -1.63 5.93 -8.31
N PHE A 316 -2.13 7.17 -8.34
CA PHE A 316 -2.98 7.69 -9.42
C PHE A 316 -2.22 8.51 -10.49
N GLY A 317 -0.88 8.53 -10.45
CA GLY A 317 -0.06 9.26 -11.42
C GLY A 317 -0.33 10.76 -11.43
N SER A 318 -0.73 11.35 -10.31
CA SER A 318 -0.75 12.80 -10.11
C SER A 318 0.58 13.20 -9.48
N LEU A 319 1.33 14.09 -10.10
CA LEU A 319 2.70 14.44 -9.68
C LEU A 319 2.65 15.10 -8.29
N PRO A 320 3.27 14.51 -7.25
CA PRO A 320 3.28 15.14 -5.94
C PRO A 320 4.27 16.32 -5.92
N VAL A 321 3.76 17.51 -5.61
CA VAL A 321 4.58 18.65 -5.18
C VAL A 321 4.58 18.63 -3.65
N VAL A 322 5.75 18.50 -3.05
CA VAL A 322 5.94 18.25 -1.62
C VAL A 322 6.78 19.35 -1.00
N GLU A 323 6.44 19.71 0.23
CA GLU A 323 7.16 20.72 0.98
C GLU A 323 8.32 20.10 1.76
N ASP A 324 9.56 20.36 1.33
CA ASP A 324 10.77 19.82 1.92
C ASP A 324 11.27 20.73 3.04
N ARG A 325 10.68 20.56 4.22
CA ARG A 325 11.04 21.34 5.41
C ARG A 325 11.04 20.52 6.69
N THR A 326 11.87 20.92 7.63
CA THR A 326 11.89 20.37 8.98
C THR A 326 10.80 21.03 9.81
N LEU A 327 9.78 20.26 10.21
CA LEU A 327 8.67 20.76 11.04
C LEU A 327 8.89 20.59 12.54
N SER A 328 9.74 19.66 12.97
CA SER A 328 10.00 19.35 14.37
C SER A 328 11.51 19.23 14.60
N PRO A 329 12.05 19.76 15.70
CA PRO A 329 13.46 19.57 16.08
C PRO A 329 13.84 18.09 16.25
N GLY A 330 12.87 17.21 16.51
CA GLY A 330 13.11 15.76 16.62
C GLY A 330 13.30 15.06 15.28
N CYS A 331 12.90 15.67 14.16
CA CYS A 331 13.07 15.11 12.81
C CYS A 331 14.42 15.54 12.22
N ALA A 332 14.98 14.76 11.30
CA ALA A 332 16.22 15.13 10.67
C ALA A 332 16.03 16.36 9.76
N PRO A 333 17.07 17.21 9.59
CA PRO A 333 17.00 18.40 8.75
C PRO A 333 16.60 18.07 7.31
N ALA A 334 15.76 18.89 6.66
CA ALA A 334 15.28 18.64 5.30
C ALA A 334 16.41 18.66 4.25
N ASP A 335 17.41 19.51 4.46
CA ASP A 335 18.57 19.66 3.58
C ASP A 335 19.59 18.51 3.72
N ASP A 336 19.40 17.59 4.66
CA ASP A 336 20.20 16.38 4.77
C ASP A 336 19.71 15.32 3.76
N ALA A 337 20.63 14.63 3.11
CA ALA A 337 20.32 13.45 2.29
C ALA A 337 19.62 12.35 3.12
N ASN A 338 19.92 12.30 4.42
CA ASN A 338 19.26 11.46 5.41
C ASN A 338 18.12 12.19 6.16
N GLY A 339 17.64 13.29 5.60
CA GLY A 339 16.65 14.18 6.17
C GLY A 339 15.18 13.80 5.94
N THR A 340 14.34 14.83 5.95
CA THR A 340 12.94 14.74 5.52
C THR A 340 12.85 14.07 4.15
N PHE A 341 11.90 13.13 4.00
CA PHE A 341 11.74 12.28 2.81
C PHE A 341 12.95 11.38 2.46
N ARG A 342 13.86 11.07 3.40
CA ARG A 342 15.05 10.21 3.17
C ARG A 342 14.79 8.97 2.31
N LEU A 343 13.71 8.25 2.55
CA LEU A 343 13.41 7.02 1.82
C LEU A 343 13.03 7.31 0.36
N LEU A 344 12.20 8.34 0.14
CA LEU A 344 11.79 8.76 -1.20
C LEU A 344 12.99 9.34 -1.97
N LYS A 345 13.84 10.15 -1.31
CA LYS A 345 15.11 10.66 -1.87
C LYS A 345 16.07 9.51 -2.23
N LYS A 346 16.27 8.54 -1.34
CA LYS A 346 17.10 7.34 -1.58
C LYS A 346 16.64 6.53 -2.79
N HIS A 347 15.33 6.44 -3.01
CA HIS A 347 14.74 5.76 -4.16
C HIS A 347 14.53 6.66 -5.39
N LYS A 348 15.06 7.89 -5.37
CA LYS A 348 14.95 8.87 -6.45
C LYS A 348 13.49 9.08 -6.90
N ALA A 349 12.61 9.29 -5.93
CA ALA A 349 11.20 9.50 -6.20
C ALA A 349 10.99 10.70 -7.13
N PRO A 350 10.12 10.58 -8.16
CA PRO A 350 9.82 11.65 -9.10
C PRO A 350 8.86 12.66 -8.46
N LEU A 351 9.34 13.38 -7.44
CA LEU A 351 8.62 14.41 -6.71
C LEU A 351 9.17 15.78 -7.09
N VAL A 352 8.34 16.81 -6.95
CA VAL A 352 8.79 18.20 -6.99
C VAL A 352 8.89 18.69 -5.55
N TYR A 353 10.09 19.02 -5.11
CA TYR A 353 10.34 19.55 -3.77
C TYR A 353 10.26 21.07 -3.82
N VAL A 354 9.52 21.66 -2.89
CA VAL A 354 9.45 23.11 -2.69
C VAL A 354 9.84 23.46 -1.27
N LYS A 355 10.43 24.65 -1.08
CA LYS A 355 10.73 25.22 0.24
C LYS A 355 9.78 26.36 0.59
N ASN A 356 9.24 27.05 -0.43
CA ASN A 356 8.39 28.21 -0.27
C ASN A 356 7.25 28.20 -1.30
N TRP A 357 6.01 28.01 -0.83
CA TRP A 357 4.83 27.99 -1.70
C TRP A 357 4.59 29.34 -2.40
N THR A 358 4.85 30.45 -1.72
CA THR A 358 4.62 31.80 -2.24
C THR A 358 5.49 32.12 -3.46
N GLN A 359 6.72 31.60 -3.50
CA GLN A 359 7.69 31.85 -4.58
C GLN A 359 7.67 30.79 -5.67
N GLU A 360 7.47 29.52 -5.31
CA GLU A 360 7.72 28.40 -6.22
C GLU A 360 6.46 27.82 -6.88
N LEU A 361 5.27 28.05 -6.31
CA LEU A 361 4.05 27.36 -6.77
C LEU A 361 3.64 27.75 -8.19
N MET A 362 3.56 29.04 -8.52
CA MET A 362 3.07 29.47 -9.84
C MET A 362 4.00 29.04 -10.97
N PRO A 363 5.33 29.22 -10.86
CA PRO A 363 6.25 28.70 -11.88
C PRO A 363 6.12 27.18 -12.12
N ILE A 364 5.82 26.40 -11.06
CA ILE A 364 5.53 24.97 -11.20
C ILE A 364 4.26 24.79 -12.03
N LEU A 365 3.15 25.45 -11.68
CA LEU A 365 1.87 25.29 -12.38
C LEU A 365 1.92 25.79 -13.83
N GLU A 366 2.63 26.87 -14.11
CA GLU A 366 2.84 27.39 -15.48
C GLU A 366 3.58 26.36 -16.33
N LYS A 367 4.67 25.78 -15.80
CA LYS A 367 5.40 24.69 -16.47
C LYS A 367 4.52 23.47 -16.75
N GLU A 368 3.56 23.17 -15.88
CA GLU A 368 2.60 22.09 -16.09
C GLU A 368 1.61 22.36 -17.21
N VAL A 369 1.08 23.58 -17.26
CA VAL A 369 0.12 24.01 -18.28
C VAL A 369 0.79 24.07 -19.65
N ASP A 370 2.03 24.57 -19.72
CA ASP A 370 2.80 24.68 -20.96
C ASP A 370 3.32 23.33 -21.48
N MET A 371 3.29 22.28 -20.65
CA MET A 371 3.72 20.95 -21.04
C MET A 371 2.80 20.34 -22.09
N LYS A 372 3.39 19.93 -23.22
CA LYS A 372 2.70 19.21 -24.30
C LYS A 372 1.89 18.03 -23.72
N PRO A 373 0.66 17.77 -24.21
CA PRO A 373 -0.19 16.70 -23.69
C PRO A 373 0.49 15.33 -23.61
N LYS A 374 1.28 14.97 -24.63
CA LYS A 374 2.06 13.73 -24.63
C LYS A 374 3.06 13.65 -23.48
N GLY A 375 3.76 14.74 -23.18
CA GLY A 375 4.70 14.80 -22.06
C GLY A 375 4.03 14.58 -20.70
N ARG A 376 2.80 15.09 -20.52
CA ARG A 376 2.01 14.86 -19.31
C ARG A 376 1.58 13.40 -19.16
N VAL A 377 1.20 12.75 -20.26
CA VAL A 377 0.86 11.32 -20.29
C VAL A 377 2.09 10.45 -20.01
N ASP A 378 3.21 10.70 -20.69
CA ASP A 378 4.45 9.96 -20.52
C ASP A 378 4.94 10.06 -19.05
N ARG A 379 4.90 11.27 -18.47
CA ARG A 379 5.24 11.48 -17.06
C ARG A 379 4.32 10.72 -16.12
N ARG A 380 3.00 10.75 -16.35
CA ARG A 380 2.00 10.01 -15.54
C ARG A 380 2.28 8.51 -15.54
N GLN A 381 2.61 7.94 -16.70
CA GLN A 381 2.97 6.52 -16.81
C GLN A 381 4.27 6.22 -16.06
N ALA A 382 5.27 7.09 -16.18
CA ALA A 382 6.53 6.97 -15.45
C ALA A 382 6.33 7.05 -13.93
N LEU A 383 5.48 7.95 -13.43
CA LEU A 383 5.12 8.09 -12.01
C LEU A 383 4.53 6.79 -11.44
N VAL A 384 3.49 6.24 -12.08
CA VAL A 384 2.83 5.03 -11.59
C VAL A 384 3.76 3.82 -11.72
N SER A 385 4.55 3.75 -12.79
CA SER A 385 5.55 2.68 -12.98
C SER A 385 6.63 2.75 -11.90
N TRP A 386 7.14 3.94 -11.59
CA TRP A 386 8.09 4.15 -10.50
C TRP A 386 7.48 3.70 -9.17
N TYR A 387 6.24 4.08 -8.85
CA TYR A 387 5.64 3.72 -7.57
C TYR A 387 5.36 2.21 -7.47
N THR A 388 5.02 1.57 -8.58
CA THR A 388 4.93 0.12 -8.70
C THR A 388 6.28 -0.54 -8.37
N SER A 389 7.37 -0.06 -8.98
CA SER A 389 8.72 -0.54 -8.68
C SER A 389 9.18 -0.23 -7.25
N PHE A 390 8.80 0.93 -6.70
CA PHE A 390 9.08 1.29 -5.31
C PHE A 390 8.41 0.31 -4.33
N LYS A 391 7.12 -0.01 -4.51
CA LYS A 391 6.42 -1.02 -3.71
C LYS A 391 7.11 -2.39 -3.79
N ARG A 392 7.59 -2.78 -4.99
CA ARG A 392 8.41 -3.99 -5.17
C ARG A 392 9.68 -3.96 -4.33
N ALA A 393 10.44 -2.87 -4.45
CA ALA A 393 11.69 -2.70 -3.73
C ALA A 393 11.49 -2.74 -2.22
N MET A 394 10.40 -2.16 -1.71
CA MET A 394 10.04 -2.21 -0.28
C MET A 394 9.70 -3.62 0.16
N ARG A 395 8.90 -4.36 -0.62
CA ARG A 395 8.61 -5.78 -0.36
C ARG A 395 9.89 -6.62 -0.33
N ASP A 396 10.72 -6.48 -1.35
CA ASP A 396 11.92 -7.31 -1.51
C ASP A 396 12.94 -6.98 -0.42
N ARG A 397 13.07 -5.71 -0.03
CA ARG A 397 13.88 -5.28 1.12
C ARG A 397 13.36 -5.86 2.42
N PHE A 398 12.04 -5.77 2.67
CA PHE A 398 11.40 -6.32 3.86
C PHE A 398 11.63 -7.82 3.97
N VAL A 399 11.35 -8.56 2.90
CA VAL A 399 11.55 -10.01 2.82
C VAL A 399 13.00 -10.37 3.06
N ARG A 400 13.95 -9.68 2.40
CA ARG A 400 15.40 -9.92 2.60
C ARG A 400 15.82 -9.71 4.05
N VAL A 401 15.45 -8.59 4.65
CA VAL A 401 15.78 -8.30 6.05
C VAL A 401 15.21 -9.38 6.98
N LEU A 402 13.97 -9.83 6.77
CA LEU A 402 13.42 -10.93 7.56
C LEU A 402 14.17 -12.23 7.35
N THR A 403 14.53 -12.56 6.11
CA THR A 403 15.34 -13.74 5.81
C THR A 403 16.66 -13.69 6.56
N ASP A 404 17.38 -12.58 6.43
CA ASP A 404 18.68 -12.35 7.04
C ASP A 404 18.62 -12.29 8.56
N LYS A 405 17.49 -11.91 9.17
CA LYS A 405 17.37 -11.76 10.63
C LYS A 405 16.77 -12.97 11.33
N PHE A 406 16.02 -13.81 10.60
CA PHE A 406 15.34 -14.97 11.16
C PHE A 406 16.04 -16.29 10.84
N PHE A 407 16.76 -16.38 9.70
CA PHE A 407 17.29 -17.64 9.20
C PHE A 407 18.79 -17.59 8.85
N SER A 408 19.52 -16.54 9.24
CA SER A 408 20.97 -16.42 8.99
C SER A 408 21.79 -17.55 9.62
N ASP A 409 21.37 -18.05 10.78
CA ASP A 409 22.06 -19.16 11.45
C ASP A 409 21.88 -20.50 10.70
N GLU A 410 20.80 -20.65 9.92
CA GLU A 410 20.54 -21.86 9.12
C GLU A 410 21.34 -21.90 7.80
N VAL A 411 21.98 -20.78 7.42
CA VAL A 411 22.83 -20.66 6.21
C VAL A 411 24.29 -21.01 6.51
N ASN A 412 24.73 -20.87 7.77
CA ASN A 412 26.11 -21.18 8.18
C ASN A 412 26.32 -22.64 8.62
N GLU A 413 25.27 -23.45 8.67
CA GLU A 413 25.31 -24.89 8.98
C GLU A 413 25.30 -25.80 7.73
N THR A 414 25.41 -25.21 6.53
CA THR A 414 25.65 -25.92 5.25
C THR A 414 26.93 -25.46 4.62
#